data_AF-A0AAE0S0I1-F1
#
_entry.id   AF-A0AAE0S0I1-F1
#
_cell.length_a   1.000
_cell.length_b   1.000
_cell.length_c   1.000
_cell.angle_alpha   90.00
_cell.angle_beta   90.00
_cell.angle_gamma   90.00
#
_symmetry.space_group_name_H-M   'P 1'
#
loop_
_entity.id
_entity.type
_entity.pdbx_description
1 polymer ?
#
loop_
_entity_poly.entity_id
_entity_poly.type
_entity_poly.pdbx_seq_one_letter_code
_entity_poly.pdbx_strand_id
1 'polypeptide(L)'
;MDDANNRFMLNQMKNKRVKLNENINPGFNTLFVFLYSPDELLNKKNSILIFSDGEVNAGTTDPDALVHEVRQNIRQMAPSLDYSTNQWVTISVVTTGSSVSEAAYLLSKTCSSEAYYYMDKAVNDPTDELLLPVLLRKSAVAWNVSLLIQTFNGVHCVDEECSNDFIIQHERTTLDKLPRNMEKAYFLYDFAAGKQRQIGVTADISNMLLETIDTTNHRKVFQIQLEYTGRGGERRHLENCIYQLDIKNSNEQAALGAAVKHEVQLATSRILKRAADCVKDGDQKASSVLLHGKTDIQNICNRFGDIALGNPEKHAIYRYAASVVKNMEGLIKTIDGDLETKGSVWNRIKSVSSAITREAPTVSETVKHSDILCPLPVISETASAGFLDPMRKLKEKRLSLDKESKADLEVLLEEMKRTLL
;
A
#
# COMPACT_ATOMS: atom_id res chain seq x y z
N MET A 1 -19.86 15.38 -16.69
CA MET A 1 -20.83 14.76 -15.76
C MET A 1 -21.78 15.86 -15.33
N ASP A 2 -23.05 15.76 -15.69
CA ASP A 2 -24.03 16.86 -15.57
C ASP A 2 -24.39 17.20 -14.13
N ASP A 3 -24.46 18.50 -13.86
CA ASP A 3 -24.79 19.10 -12.56
C ASP A 3 -26.18 18.66 -12.04
N ALA A 4 -27.09 18.28 -12.95
CA ALA A 4 -28.38 17.69 -12.63
C ALA A 4 -28.29 16.29 -12.00
N ASN A 5 -27.39 15.42 -12.49
CA ASN A 5 -27.15 14.10 -11.92
C ASN A 5 -26.51 14.20 -10.54
N ASN A 6 -25.58 15.15 -10.33
CA ASN A 6 -24.98 15.40 -9.02
C ASN A 6 -26.02 15.87 -8.00
N ARG A 7 -26.91 16.80 -8.39
CA ARG A 7 -28.01 17.28 -7.51
C ARG A 7 -29.03 16.20 -7.20
N PHE A 8 -29.39 15.37 -8.19
CA PHE A 8 -30.27 14.23 -8.00
C PHE A 8 -29.68 13.21 -7.02
N MET A 9 -28.41 12.84 -7.19
CA MET A 9 -27.70 11.94 -6.28
C MET A 9 -27.57 12.52 -4.87
N LEU A 10 -27.24 13.81 -4.72
CA LEU A 10 -27.20 14.48 -3.42
C LEU A 10 -28.55 14.44 -2.69
N ASN A 11 -29.64 14.64 -3.42
CA ASN A 11 -31.00 14.57 -2.87
C ASN A 11 -31.39 13.14 -2.49
N GLN A 12 -30.95 12.13 -3.25
CA GLN A 12 -31.12 10.71 -2.87
C GLN A 12 -30.31 10.34 -1.62
N MET A 13 -29.07 10.85 -1.49
CA MET A 13 -28.22 10.61 -0.32
C MET A 13 -28.79 11.26 0.96
N LYS A 14 -29.38 12.46 0.86
CA LYS A 14 -30.04 13.13 2.00
C LYS A 14 -31.27 12.37 2.50
N ASN A 15 -31.93 11.59 1.65
CA ASN A 15 -33.20 10.95 1.94
C ASN A 15 -33.09 9.45 2.30
N LYS A 16 -31.95 8.79 2.06
CA LYS A 16 -31.75 7.38 2.44
C LYS A 16 -31.10 7.25 3.82
N ARG A 17 -31.91 7.30 4.88
CA ARG A 17 -31.55 6.66 6.16
C ARG A 17 -31.92 5.19 6.09
N VAL A 18 -31.03 4.38 5.53
CA VAL A 18 -31.15 2.93 5.68
C VAL A 18 -30.51 2.57 7.01
N LYS A 19 -31.30 2.09 7.98
CA LYS A 19 -30.75 1.30 9.08
C LYS A 19 -30.22 0.02 8.44
N LEU A 20 -28.97 0.04 7.99
CA LEU A 20 -28.25 -1.19 7.73
C LEU A 20 -28.06 -1.79 9.13
N ASN A 21 -28.79 -2.87 9.43
CA ASN A 21 -28.30 -3.80 10.44
C ASN A 21 -26.84 -4.12 10.08
N GLU A 22 -25.98 -4.34 11.05
CA GLU A 22 -24.49 -4.48 11.02
C GLU A 22 -23.91 -5.41 9.91
N ASN A 23 -24.77 -6.01 9.08
CA ASN A 23 -24.43 -6.72 7.87
C ASN A 23 -24.10 -5.81 6.68
N ILE A 24 -22.90 -5.96 6.13
CA ILE A 24 -22.45 -5.23 4.94
C ILE A 24 -22.94 -5.85 3.62
N ASN A 25 -23.34 -7.13 3.63
CA ASN A 25 -23.79 -7.86 2.43
C ASN A 25 -24.99 -7.23 1.70
N PRO A 26 -26.04 -6.72 2.37
CA PRO A 26 -27.12 -5.99 1.70
C PRO A 26 -26.62 -4.72 0.97
N GLY A 27 -25.63 -4.03 1.55
CA GLY A 27 -25.02 -2.84 0.95
C GLY A 27 -24.23 -3.17 -0.32
N PHE A 28 -23.46 -4.26 -0.28
CA PHE A 28 -22.77 -4.82 -1.44
C PHE A 28 -23.75 -5.25 -2.52
N ASN A 29 -24.73 -6.10 -2.21
CA ASN A 29 -25.73 -6.59 -3.16
C ASN A 29 -26.52 -5.46 -3.84
N THR A 30 -26.73 -4.34 -3.16
CA THR A 30 -27.38 -3.14 -3.75
C THR A 30 -26.44 -2.34 -4.66
N LEU A 31 -25.14 -2.27 -4.36
CA LEU A 31 -24.14 -1.57 -5.18
C LEU A 31 -23.94 -2.26 -6.54
N PHE A 32 -24.15 -3.57 -6.58
CA PHE A 32 -23.84 -4.42 -7.72
C PHE A 32 -24.92 -4.49 -8.81
N VAL A 33 -26.08 -3.85 -8.60
CA VAL A 33 -27.15 -3.73 -9.61
C VAL A 33 -26.76 -2.78 -10.76
N PHE A 34 -25.66 -2.03 -10.65
CA PHE A 34 -25.23 -1.03 -11.62
C PHE A 34 -24.09 -1.47 -12.55
N LEU A 35 -23.75 -2.76 -12.59
CA LEU A 35 -22.54 -3.24 -13.26
C LEU A 35 -22.75 -3.64 -14.73
N TYR A 36 -21.74 -3.32 -15.53
CA TYR A 36 -21.64 -3.45 -16.98
C TYR A 36 -21.34 -4.89 -17.44
N SER A 37 -21.26 -5.14 -18.75
CA SER A 37 -20.84 -6.43 -19.31
C SER A 37 -19.43 -6.85 -18.82
N PRO A 38 -19.09 -8.16 -18.76
CA PRO A 38 -17.79 -8.62 -18.23
C PRO A 38 -16.56 -7.92 -18.83
N ASP A 39 -16.56 -7.66 -20.13
CA ASP A 39 -15.45 -6.97 -20.81
C ASP A 39 -15.34 -5.49 -20.40
N GLU A 40 -16.47 -4.84 -20.15
CA GLU A 40 -16.49 -3.47 -19.64
C GLU A 40 -16.05 -3.38 -18.18
N LEU A 41 -16.19 -4.45 -17.39
CA LEU A 41 -15.71 -4.50 -16.00
C LEU A 41 -14.19 -4.50 -15.93
N LEU A 42 -13.49 -5.10 -16.90
CA LEU A 42 -12.03 -5.07 -16.97
C LEU A 42 -11.49 -3.73 -17.49
N ASN A 43 -12.20 -3.12 -18.43
CA ASN A 43 -11.79 -1.88 -19.08
C ASN A 43 -12.11 -0.63 -18.25
N LYS A 44 -12.91 -0.76 -17.19
CA LYS A 44 -13.25 0.33 -16.26
C LYS A 44 -12.59 0.10 -14.92
N LYS A 45 -12.21 1.20 -14.28
CA LYS A 45 -11.77 1.19 -12.89
C LYS A 45 -12.98 1.04 -11.96
N ASN A 46 -13.11 -0.11 -11.32
CA ASN A 46 -14.18 -0.41 -10.36
C ASN A 46 -13.68 -0.26 -8.92
N SER A 47 -14.42 0.47 -8.10
CA SER A 47 -13.92 0.91 -6.78
C SER A 47 -15.05 1.09 -5.77
N ILE A 48 -14.89 0.49 -4.59
CA ILE A 48 -15.82 0.58 -3.45
C ILE A 48 -15.11 1.28 -2.29
N LEU A 49 -15.70 2.35 -1.75
CA LEU A 49 -15.24 2.97 -0.52
C LEU A 49 -16.21 2.63 0.60
N ILE A 50 -15.67 2.13 1.71
CA ILE A 50 -16.45 1.77 2.90
C ILE A 50 -16.09 2.76 3.99
N PHE A 51 -17.10 3.40 4.56
CA PHE A 51 -16.98 4.20 5.77
C PHE A 51 -17.71 3.46 6.89
N SER A 52 -17.01 3.15 7.98
CA SER A 52 -17.59 2.41 9.11
C SER A 52 -17.23 3.06 10.45
N ASP A 53 -18.18 3.19 11.36
CA ASP A 53 -17.97 3.59 12.75
C ASP A 53 -18.08 2.42 13.74
N GLY A 54 -18.25 1.20 13.22
CA GLY A 54 -18.38 -0.06 13.96
C GLY A 54 -17.75 -1.24 13.24
N GLU A 55 -17.90 -2.43 13.82
CA GLU A 55 -17.37 -3.66 13.24
C GLU A 55 -18.15 -4.04 11.98
N VAL A 56 -17.41 -4.33 10.91
CA VAL A 56 -17.99 -4.77 9.63
C VAL A 56 -18.02 -6.29 9.66
N ASN A 57 -19.16 -6.91 9.97
CA ASN A 57 -19.17 -8.36 10.24
C ASN A 57 -20.09 -9.20 9.35
N ALA A 58 -21.03 -8.66 8.56
CA ALA A 58 -21.91 -9.48 7.67
C ALA A 58 -22.64 -10.66 8.34
N GLY A 59 -22.69 -10.71 9.68
CA GLY A 59 -23.20 -11.86 10.43
C GLY A 59 -22.20 -13.01 10.59
N THR A 60 -20.95 -12.84 10.16
CA THR A 60 -19.82 -13.72 10.45
C THR A 60 -18.98 -13.15 11.59
N THR A 61 -18.59 -14.01 12.53
CA THR A 61 -17.60 -13.68 13.57
C THR A 61 -16.17 -13.89 13.10
N ASP A 62 -15.97 -14.50 11.92
CA ASP A 62 -14.67 -14.74 11.30
C ASP A 62 -14.39 -13.67 10.23
N PRO A 63 -13.41 -12.78 10.47
CA PRO A 63 -12.95 -11.77 9.51
C PRO A 63 -12.49 -12.32 8.15
N ASP A 64 -11.87 -13.50 8.11
CA ASP A 64 -11.37 -14.10 6.85
C ASP A 64 -12.53 -14.64 6.01
N ALA A 65 -13.55 -15.20 6.66
CA ALA A 65 -14.78 -15.63 6.00
C ALA A 65 -15.50 -14.47 5.29
N LEU A 66 -15.51 -13.27 5.88
CA LEU A 66 -16.06 -12.07 5.25
C LEU A 66 -15.31 -11.72 3.96
N VAL A 67 -13.99 -11.68 4.02
CA VAL A 67 -13.15 -11.38 2.84
C VAL A 67 -13.43 -12.40 1.74
N HIS A 68 -13.51 -13.68 2.11
CA HIS A 68 -13.83 -14.76 1.18
C HIS A 68 -15.19 -14.53 0.53
N GLU A 69 -16.23 -14.28 1.32
CA GLU A 69 -17.60 -14.06 0.82
C GLU A 69 -17.67 -12.86 -0.14
N VAL A 70 -17.11 -11.71 0.25
CA VAL A 70 -17.05 -10.51 -0.60
C VAL A 70 -16.34 -10.83 -1.91
N ARG A 71 -15.24 -11.58 -1.87
CA ARG A 71 -14.50 -11.97 -3.08
C ARG A 71 -15.26 -12.97 -3.94
N GLN A 72 -15.98 -13.92 -3.36
CA GLN A 72 -16.83 -14.85 -4.11
C GLN A 72 -17.97 -14.10 -4.81
N ASN A 73 -18.60 -13.14 -4.14
CA ASN A 73 -19.65 -12.32 -4.74
C ASN A 73 -19.14 -11.52 -5.95
N ILE A 74 -17.93 -10.94 -5.85
CA ILE A 74 -17.29 -10.25 -6.97
C ILE A 74 -17.00 -11.22 -8.13
N ARG A 75 -16.50 -12.43 -7.84
CA ARG A 75 -16.22 -13.45 -8.86
C ARG A 75 -17.46 -13.89 -9.62
N GLN A 76 -18.57 -14.09 -8.91
CA GLN A 76 -19.84 -14.53 -9.52
C GLN A 76 -20.39 -13.54 -10.56
N MET A 77 -19.96 -12.27 -10.54
CA MET A 77 -20.40 -11.25 -11.50
C MET A 77 -19.67 -11.34 -12.84
N ALA A 78 -18.48 -11.93 -12.84
CA ALA A 78 -17.67 -12.07 -14.05
C ALA A 78 -17.04 -13.48 -14.09
N PRO A 79 -17.87 -14.55 -14.15
CA PRO A 79 -17.40 -15.92 -14.02
C PRO A 79 -16.49 -16.37 -15.16
N SER A 80 -16.50 -15.63 -16.28
CA SER A 80 -15.60 -15.82 -17.42
C SER A 80 -14.20 -15.24 -17.20
N LEU A 81 -13.97 -14.50 -16.11
CA LEU A 81 -12.66 -13.96 -15.75
C LEU A 81 -11.92 -14.96 -14.85
N ASP A 82 -10.66 -15.23 -15.15
CA ASP A 82 -9.80 -16.10 -14.36
C ASP A 82 -9.52 -15.58 -12.93
N TYR A 83 -8.91 -16.41 -12.07
CA TYR A 83 -8.70 -16.09 -10.65
C TYR A 83 -7.81 -14.86 -10.40
N SER A 84 -6.89 -14.55 -11.32
CA SER A 84 -5.98 -13.39 -11.25
C SER A 84 -6.67 -12.10 -11.71
N THR A 85 -7.53 -12.21 -12.73
CA THR A 85 -8.33 -11.12 -13.28
C THR A 85 -9.47 -10.75 -12.34
N ASN A 86 -9.97 -11.69 -11.53
CA ASN A 86 -11.02 -11.50 -10.50
C ASN A 86 -10.68 -10.53 -9.34
N GLN A 87 -9.50 -9.93 -9.37
CA GLN A 87 -9.10 -8.86 -8.44
C GLN A 87 -9.36 -7.46 -9.03
N TRP A 88 -10.32 -7.31 -9.95
CA TRP A 88 -10.60 -6.06 -10.67
C TRP A 88 -11.39 -4.99 -9.86
N VAL A 89 -11.89 -5.33 -8.66
CA VAL A 89 -12.57 -4.38 -7.76
C VAL A 89 -11.66 -4.02 -6.57
N THR A 90 -11.34 -2.73 -6.44
CA THR A 90 -10.64 -2.19 -5.26
C THR A 90 -11.61 -1.79 -4.15
N ILE A 91 -11.34 -2.19 -2.91
CA ILE A 91 -12.15 -1.89 -1.72
C ILE A 91 -11.29 -1.21 -0.67
N SER A 92 -11.50 0.09 -0.47
CA SER A 92 -10.78 0.89 0.53
C SER A 92 -11.71 1.16 1.69
N VAL A 93 -11.15 1.08 2.90
CA VAL A 93 -11.94 1.14 4.12
C VAL A 93 -11.41 2.27 4.98
N VAL A 94 -12.33 3.10 5.44
CA VAL A 94 -12.11 4.17 6.39
C VAL A 94 -12.95 3.86 7.62
N THR A 95 -12.29 3.70 8.76
CA THR A 95 -12.95 3.39 10.02
C THR A 95 -12.87 4.55 11.00
N THR A 96 -13.78 4.60 11.95
CA THR A 96 -13.72 5.50 13.11
C THR A 96 -14.26 4.78 14.35
N GLY A 97 -13.96 5.32 15.54
CA GLY A 97 -14.46 4.81 16.81
C GLY A 97 -13.50 3.85 17.53
N SER A 98 -14.00 3.28 18.62
CA SER A 98 -13.20 2.61 19.65
C SER A 98 -13.14 1.09 19.52
N SER A 99 -13.80 0.51 18.52
CA SER A 99 -13.86 -0.94 18.32
C SER A 99 -12.73 -1.45 17.43
N VAL A 100 -12.18 -2.62 17.78
CA VAL A 100 -11.25 -3.34 16.90
C VAL A 100 -12.01 -3.73 15.63
N SER A 101 -11.51 -3.29 14.47
CA SER A 101 -12.19 -3.50 13.19
C SER A 101 -11.37 -4.44 12.30
N GLU A 102 -11.16 -5.68 12.75
CA GLU A 102 -10.28 -6.64 12.08
C GLU A 102 -10.76 -7.00 10.68
N ALA A 103 -12.06 -7.25 10.53
CA ALA A 103 -12.69 -7.52 9.24
C ALA A 103 -12.55 -6.35 8.26
N ALA A 104 -12.68 -5.10 8.74
CA ALA A 104 -12.47 -3.90 7.93
C ALA A 104 -11.01 -3.75 7.48
N TYR A 105 -10.07 -4.00 8.39
CA TYR A 105 -8.64 -4.02 8.09
C TYR A 105 -8.29 -5.12 7.08
N LEU A 106 -8.78 -6.35 7.27
CA LEU A 106 -8.52 -7.46 6.35
C LEU A 106 -9.12 -7.19 4.98
N LEU A 107 -10.36 -6.69 4.91
CA LEU A 107 -10.96 -6.25 3.64
C LEU A 107 -10.06 -5.23 2.94
N SER A 108 -9.66 -4.15 3.62
CA SER A 108 -8.72 -3.18 3.02
C SER A 108 -7.42 -3.85 2.58
N LYS A 109 -6.89 -4.75 3.41
CA LYS A 109 -5.62 -5.44 3.16
C LYS A 109 -5.68 -6.32 1.91
N THR A 110 -6.68 -7.17 1.81
CA THR A 110 -6.79 -8.13 0.71
C THR A 110 -7.37 -7.52 -0.56
N CYS A 111 -8.10 -6.41 -0.43
CA CYS A 111 -8.93 -5.88 -1.50
C CYS A 111 -8.53 -4.52 -2.05
N SER A 112 -7.44 -3.91 -1.59
CA SER A 112 -6.99 -2.62 -2.08
C SER A 112 -5.49 -2.50 -2.06
N SER A 113 -4.98 -1.66 -2.96
CA SER A 113 -3.60 -1.20 -2.96
C SER A 113 -3.36 -0.04 -1.99
N GLU A 114 -4.40 0.60 -1.45
CA GLU A 114 -4.29 1.77 -0.58
C GLU A 114 -4.15 1.39 0.89
N ALA A 115 -3.78 2.34 1.78
CA ALA A 115 -3.74 2.07 3.21
C ALA A 115 -5.14 1.72 3.77
N TYR A 116 -5.14 1.10 4.95
CA TYR A 116 -6.28 1.10 5.84
C TYR A 116 -6.33 2.44 6.55
N TYR A 117 -7.47 3.13 6.51
CA TYR A 117 -7.61 4.46 7.10
C TYR A 117 -8.39 4.37 8.41
N TYR A 118 -7.88 5.04 9.43
CA TYR A 118 -8.54 5.22 10.71
C TYR A 118 -8.61 6.71 11.04
N MET A 119 -9.83 7.17 11.34
CA MET A 119 -10.14 8.55 11.71
C MET A 119 -10.48 8.60 13.19
N ASP A 120 -9.74 9.41 13.94
CA ASP A 120 -10.05 9.66 15.33
C ASP A 120 -11.28 10.59 15.43
N LYS A 121 -12.19 10.28 16.37
CA LYS A 121 -13.39 11.09 16.61
C LYS A 121 -13.04 12.50 17.12
N ALA A 122 -11.82 12.69 17.63
CA ALA A 122 -11.33 13.98 18.11
C ALA A 122 -10.89 14.95 16.98
N VAL A 123 -10.83 14.50 15.72
CA VAL A 123 -10.35 15.33 14.61
C VAL A 123 -11.41 16.39 14.25
N ASN A 124 -11.02 17.66 14.39
CA ASN A 124 -11.90 18.81 14.14
C ASN A 124 -12.28 18.99 12.65
N ASP A 125 -11.54 18.40 11.72
CA ASP A 125 -11.79 18.44 10.27
C ASP A 125 -11.44 17.10 9.60
N PRO A 126 -12.40 16.15 9.47
CA PRO A 126 -12.16 14.83 8.90
C PRO A 126 -12.09 14.83 7.36
N THR A 127 -12.28 15.99 6.73
CA THR A 127 -12.41 16.13 5.27
C THR A 127 -11.18 15.58 4.54
N ASP A 128 -10.00 15.83 5.09
CA ASP A 128 -8.74 15.38 4.51
C ASP A 128 -8.59 13.84 4.58
N GLU A 129 -9.05 13.23 5.67
CA GLU A 129 -8.93 11.79 5.92
C GLU A 129 -9.97 10.99 5.12
N LEU A 130 -11.18 11.52 5.01
CA LEU A 130 -12.28 10.95 4.22
C LEU A 130 -12.02 11.02 2.72
N LEU A 131 -11.38 12.10 2.25
CA LEU A 131 -11.18 12.32 0.83
C LEU A 131 -9.91 11.65 0.30
N LEU A 132 -8.88 11.42 1.11
CA LEU A 132 -7.62 10.85 0.62
C LEU A 132 -7.78 9.57 -0.22
N PRO A 133 -8.59 8.55 0.18
CA PRO A 133 -8.81 7.38 -0.67
C PRO A 133 -9.53 7.73 -1.97
N VAL A 134 -10.49 8.67 -1.94
CA VAL A 134 -11.16 9.18 -3.16
C VAL A 134 -10.14 9.82 -4.10
N LEU A 135 -9.22 10.60 -3.55
CA LEU A 135 -8.19 11.35 -4.27
C LEU A 135 -7.19 10.42 -4.95
N LEU A 136 -6.68 9.45 -4.20
CA LEU A 136 -5.78 8.42 -4.73
C LEU A 136 -6.44 7.64 -5.87
N ARG A 137 -7.73 7.31 -5.74
CA ARG A 137 -8.46 6.60 -6.78
C ARG A 137 -8.68 7.43 -8.03
N LYS A 138 -9.07 8.69 -7.90
CA LYS A 138 -9.32 9.58 -9.04
C LYS A 138 -8.05 9.94 -9.78
N SER A 139 -6.90 9.93 -9.11
CA SER A 139 -5.59 10.21 -9.71
C SER A 139 -4.92 8.98 -10.34
N ALA A 140 -5.55 7.79 -10.29
CA ALA A 140 -4.98 6.58 -10.85
C ALA A 140 -4.61 6.69 -12.34
N VAL A 141 -3.40 6.24 -12.66
CA VAL A 141 -2.83 6.16 -14.02
C VAL A 141 -2.86 4.74 -14.56
N ALA A 142 -2.91 3.75 -13.67
CA ALA A 142 -2.97 2.33 -14.00
C ALA A 142 -3.88 1.58 -13.02
N TRP A 143 -4.49 0.49 -13.48
CA TRP A 143 -5.23 -0.47 -12.65
C TRP A 143 -5.05 -1.90 -13.15
N ASN A 144 -5.49 -2.87 -12.35
CA ASN A 144 -5.31 -4.31 -12.60
C ASN A 144 -3.83 -4.68 -12.84
N VAL A 145 -2.93 -4.13 -12.04
CA VAL A 145 -1.49 -4.29 -12.22
C VAL A 145 -1.07 -5.67 -11.71
N SER A 146 -0.58 -6.53 -12.60
CA SER A 146 0.03 -7.82 -12.29
C SER A 146 1.53 -7.72 -12.48
N LEU A 147 2.30 -8.12 -11.47
CA LEU A 147 3.76 -8.18 -11.51
C LEU A 147 4.18 -9.62 -11.23
N LEU A 148 4.87 -10.23 -12.20
CA LEU A 148 5.43 -11.57 -12.08
C LEU A 148 6.95 -11.49 -12.15
N ILE A 149 7.61 -12.04 -11.14
CA ILE A 149 9.06 -12.12 -11.04
C ILE A 149 9.44 -13.59 -11.03
N GLN A 150 10.20 -14.03 -12.03
CA GLN A 150 10.66 -15.42 -12.19
C GLN A 150 12.16 -15.47 -12.06
N THR A 151 12.68 -16.49 -11.38
CA THR A 151 14.12 -16.75 -11.24
C THR A 151 14.58 -17.84 -12.20
N PHE A 152 15.85 -17.80 -12.59
CA PHE A 152 16.44 -18.71 -13.56
C PHE A 152 17.79 -19.25 -13.08
N ASN A 153 18.30 -20.29 -13.75
CA ASN A 153 19.68 -20.77 -13.59
C ASN A 153 20.07 -21.16 -12.15
N GLY A 154 19.16 -21.83 -11.43
CA GLY A 154 19.42 -22.31 -10.05
C GLY A 154 19.28 -21.24 -8.96
N VAL A 155 18.80 -20.05 -9.32
CA VAL A 155 18.51 -18.96 -8.38
C VAL A 155 17.14 -19.21 -7.72
N HIS A 156 17.05 -18.99 -6.41
CA HIS A 156 15.84 -19.23 -5.64
C HIS A 156 15.46 -17.99 -4.81
N CYS A 157 14.19 -17.61 -4.81
CA CYS A 157 13.67 -16.58 -3.93
C CYS A 157 13.80 -17.00 -2.45
N VAL A 158 14.14 -16.04 -1.60
CA VAL A 158 14.16 -16.17 -0.14
C VAL A 158 12.85 -15.57 0.40
N ASP A 159 11.88 -16.43 0.67
CA ASP A 159 10.49 -16.05 0.94
C ASP A 159 10.35 -15.11 2.14
N GLU A 160 11.11 -15.36 3.20
CA GLU A 160 11.07 -14.57 4.44
C GLU A 160 11.58 -13.14 4.25
N GLU A 161 12.39 -12.91 3.22
CA GLU A 161 13.01 -11.64 2.86
C GLU A 161 12.31 -10.94 1.69
N CYS A 162 11.26 -11.53 1.13
CA CYS A 162 10.45 -10.90 0.09
C CYS A 162 9.32 -10.06 0.69
N SER A 163 8.86 -9.06 -0.07
CA SER A 163 7.60 -8.39 0.20
C SER A 163 6.47 -9.43 0.16
N ASN A 164 5.64 -9.43 1.21
CA ASN A 164 4.49 -10.34 1.33
C ASN A 164 3.15 -9.65 1.10
N ASP A 165 3.14 -8.33 1.08
CA ASP A 165 1.94 -7.59 0.69
C ASP A 165 1.70 -7.77 -0.81
N PHE A 166 0.42 -7.87 -1.19
CA PHE A 166 -0.03 -8.04 -2.58
C PHE A 166 0.35 -9.36 -3.24
N ILE A 167 0.99 -10.30 -2.53
CA ILE A 167 1.32 -11.59 -3.09
C ILE A 167 0.04 -12.34 -3.48
N ILE A 168 0.03 -12.87 -4.69
CA ILE A 168 -1.06 -13.70 -5.19
C ILE A 168 -0.50 -15.05 -5.64
N GLN A 169 -1.36 -16.05 -5.61
CA GLN A 169 -1.05 -17.32 -6.26
C GLN A 169 -1.27 -17.14 -7.76
N HIS A 170 -0.20 -17.23 -8.54
CA HIS A 170 -0.28 -17.26 -10.00
C HIS A 170 -0.69 -18.69 -10.41
N GLU A 171 -1.90 -18.87 -10.91
CA GLU A 171 -2.28 -20.15 -11.53
C GLU A 171 -1.56 -20.24 -12.88
N ARG A 172 -0.46 -20.99 -12.95
CA ARG A 172 0.08 -21.40 -14.24
C ARG A 172 -0.88 -22.39 -14.90
N THR A 173 -1.27 -22.05 -16.11
CA THR A 173 -1.52 -22.96 -17.23
C THR A 173 -0.59 -24.18 -17.16
N THR A 174 -1.16 -25.36 -16.86
CA THR A 174 -0.92 -26.70 -17.46
C THR A 174 0.48 -27.19 -17.88
N LEU A 175 1.57 -26.47 -17.64
CA LEU A 175 2.94 -26.85 -18.01
C LEU A 175 3.83 -26.81 -16.76
N ASP A 176 3.88 -27.99 -16.13
CA ASP A 176 4.93 -28.51 -15.25
C ASP A 176 5.72 -27.54 -14.35
N LYS A 177 5.40 -27.61 -13.05
CA LYS A 177 6.34 -27.80 -11.93
C LYS A 177 7.62 -26.95 -11.90
N LEU A 178 7.51 -25.63 -11.95
CA LEU A 178 8.55 -24.83 -11.29
C LEU A 178 8.38 -24.93 -9.77
N PRO A 179 9.46 -25.14 -8.99
CA PRO A 179 9.42 -25.03 -7.54
C PRO A 179 8.83 -23.68 -7.11
N ARG A 180 8.02 -23.66 -6.03
CA ARG A 180 7.37 -22.44 -5.50
C ARG A 180 8.34 -21.27 -5.28
N ASN A 181 9.61 -21.57 -5.03
CA ASN A 181 10.65 -20.58 -4.74
C ASN A 181 11.31 -20.03 -6.01
N MET A 182 10.80 -20.35 -7.21
CA MET A 182 11.30 -19.82 -8.48
C MET A 182 10.42 -18.72 -9.07
N GLU A 183 9.30 -18.39 -8.43
CA GLU A 183 8.45 -17.28 -8.88
C GLU A 183 7.77 -16.55 -7.72
N LYS A 184 7.54 -15.24 -7.92
CA LYS A 184 6.74 -14.38 -7.06
C LYS A 184 5.80 -13.57 -7.92
N ALA A 185 4.51 -13.64 -7.60
CA ALA A 185 3.47 -12.90 -8.29
C ALA A 185 2.77 -11.94 -7.33
N TYR A 186 2.57 -10.71 -7.79
CA TYR A 186 1.98 -9.62 -7.04
C TYR A 186 0.84 -8.99 -7.83
N PHE A 187 -0.22 -8.60 -7.14
CA PHE A 187 -1.33 -7.88 -7.74
C PHE A 187 -1.63 -6.56 -7.03
N LEU A 188 -1.64 -5.47 -7.81
CA LEU A 188 -2.02 -4.15 -7.34
C LEU A 188 -3.28 -3.71 -8.09
N TYR A 189 -4.30 -3.33 -7.33
CA TYR A 189 -5.58 -2.92 -7.85
C TYR A 189 -5.49 -1.63 -8.66
N ASP A 190 -4.75 -0.65 -8.16
CA ASP A 190 -4.54 0.63 -8.82
C ASP A 190 -3.23 1.31 -8.42
N PHE A 191 -2.83 2.27 -9.25
CA PHE A 191 -1.63 3.06 -9.08
C PHE A 191 -1.89 4.53 -9.36
N ALA A 192 -1.82 5.37 -8.32
CA ALA A 192 -2.04 6.82 -8.41
C ALA A 192 -0.89 7.54 -9.13
N ALA A 193 -1.20 8.62 -9.85
CA ALA A 193 -0.20 9.46 -10.50
C ALA A 193 0.84 9.98 -9.50
N GLY A 194 2.12 9.91 -9.85
CA GLY A 194 3.21 10.39 -9.01
C GLY A 194 3.40 9.61 -7.70
N LYS A 195 2.75 8.45 -7.54
CA LYS A 195 3.17 7.48 -6.52
C LYS A 195 4.34 6.66 -7.01
N GLN A 196 5.16 6.24 -6.07
CA GLN A 196 6.14 5.19 -6.25
C GLN A 196 5.79 4.09 -5.26
N ARG A 197 6.07 2.84 -5.64
CA ARG A 197 5.97 1.70 -4.74
C ARG A 197 7.15 0.78 -4.97
N GLN A 198 7.74 0.32 -3.88
CA GLN A 198 8.75 -0.71 -3.90
C GLN A 198 8.13 -2.08 -3.64
N ILE A 199 8.53 -3.07 -4.43
CA ILE A 199 8.29 -4.50 -4.17
C ILE A 199 9.68 -5.13 -4.10
N GLY A 200 10.09 -5.54 -2.92
CA GLY A 200 11.40 -6.17 -2.70
C GLY A 200 11.30 -7.68 -2.87
N VAL A 201 12.18 -8.22 -3.71
CA VAL A 201 12.36 -9.66 -3.87
C VAL A 201 13.83 -9.96 -3.63
N THR A 202 14.10 -10.84 -2.68
CA THR A 202 15.45 -11.36 -2.42
C THR A 202 15.58 -12.74 -3.04
N ALA A 203 16.72 -13.01 -3.66
CA ALA A 203 17.04 -14.34 -4.15
C ALA A 203 18.46 -14.74 -3.78
N ASP A 204 18.60 -16.03 -3.49
CA ASP A 204 19.87 -16.71 -3.28
C ASP A 204 20.46 -17.11 -4.63
N ILE A 205 21.67 -16.60 -4.90
CA ILE A 205 22.45 -16.86 -6.12
C ILE A 205 23.60 -17.84 -5.88
N SER A 206 23.78 -18.37 -4.67
CA SER A 206 24.91 -19.25 -4.31
C SER A 206 24.92 -20.55 -5.10
N ASN A 207 23.76 -21.04 -5.52
CA ASN A 207 23.62 -22.25 -6.33
C ASN A 207 23.72 -21.99 -7.85
N MET A 208 23.99 -20.76 -8.26
CA MET A 208 24.20 -20.43 -9.68
C MET A 208 25.50 -21.11 -10.14
N LEU A 209 25.39 -22.16 -10.97
CA LEU A 209 26.53 -22.98 -11.43
C LEU A 209 27.64 -22.10 -12.05
N LEU A 210 28.70 -21.80 -11.32
CA LEU A 210 29.81 -20.93 -11.73
C LEU A 210 30.73 -21.54 -12.80
N GLU A 211 30.48 -22.78 -13.24
CA GLU A 211 31.50 -23.64 -13.87
C GLU A 211 31.86 -23.38 -15.35
N THR A 212 31.33 -22.35 -16.02
CA THR A 212 31.87 -21.96 -17.33
C THR A 212 32.14 -20.48 -17.39
N ILE A 213 33.42 -20.15 -17.14
CA ILE A 213 34.07 -18.87 -17.42
C ILE A 213 34.11 -18.72 -18.95
N ASP A 214 32.97 -18.43 -19.54
CA ASP A 214 32.94 -17.82 -20.87
C ASP A 214 32.67 -16.34 -20.68
N THR A 215 33.52 -15.51 -21.26
CA THR A 215 33.60 -14.06 -21.04
C THR A 215 32.40 -13.28 -21.63
N THR A 216 31.34 -13.99 -22.04
CA THR A 216 30.12 -13.47 -22.68
C THR A 216 28.89 -13.53 -21.76
N ASN A 217 29.07 -13.38 -20.44
CA ASN A 217 28.16 -13.76 -19.34
C ASN A 217 26.73 -13.14 -19.33
N HIS A 218 25.89 -13.46 -20.33
CA HIS A 218 24.46 -13.12 -20.42
C HIS A 218 23.54 -14.12 -19.71
N ARG A 219 23.91 -14.58 -18.51
CA ARG A 219 23.05 -15.49 -17.75
C ARG A 219 21.92 -14.72 -17.08
N LYS A 220 20.69 -15.01 -17.49
CA LYS A 220 19.48 -14.45 -16.92
C LYS A 220 19.34 -14.89 -15.46
N VAL A 221 19.11 -13.95 -14.56
CA VAL A 221 18.86 -14.17 -13.13
C VAL A 221 17.37 -14.00 -12.86
N PHE A 222 16.79 -12.88 -13.31
CA PHE A 222 15.36 -12.60 -13.18
C PHE A 222 14.70 -12.31 -14.54
N GLN A 223 13.43 -12.68 -14.66
CA GLN A 223 12.46 -12.09 -15.60
C GLN A 223 11.41 -11.36 -14.79
N ILE A 224 11.16 -10.12 -15.14
CA ILE A 224 10.14 -9.28 -14.53
C ILE A 224 9.12 -8.97 -15.62
N GLN A 225 7.90 -9.44 -15.44
CA GLN A 225 6.77 -9.17 -16.33
C GLN A 225 5.78 -8.28 -15.57
N LEU A 226 5.42 -7.16 -16.16
CA LEU A 226 4.46 -6.22 -15.63
C LEU A 226 3.32 -6.05 -16.63
N GLU A 227 2.11 -6.34 -16.19
CA GLU A 227 0.91 -6.12 -16.97
C GLU A 227 -0.04 -5.17 -16.26
N TYR A 228 -0.61 -4.22 -16.98
CA TYR A 228 -1.52 -3.25 -16.38
C TYR A 228 -2.48 -2.67 -17.41
N THR A 229 -3.60 -2.12 -16.95
CA THR A 229 -4.52 -1.36 -17.78
C THR A 229 -4.23 0.14 -17.62
N GLY A 230 -3.95 0.83 -18.72
CA GLY A 230 -3.64 2.26 -18.74
C GLY A 230 -4.89 3.15 -18.76
N ARG A 231 -4.69 4.48 -18.68
CA ARG A 231 -5.80 5.47 -18.66
C ARG A 231 -6.78 5.38 -19.82
N GLY A 232 -6.37 4.89 -20.99
CA GLY A 232 -7.25 4.73 -22.15
C GLY A 232 -8.05 3.42 -22.13
N GLY A 233 -7.88 2.58 -21.10
CA GLY A 233 -8.53 1.28 -20.98
C GLY A 233 -7.77 0.14 -21.68
N GLU A 234 -6.65 0.44 -22.36
CA GLU A 234 -5.83 -0.56 -23.02
C GLU A 234 -4.95 -1.35 -22.05
N ARG A 235 -4.88 -2.67 -22.26
CA ARG A 235 -3.95 -3.55 -21.56
C ARG A 235 -2.55 -3.38 -22.14
N ARG A 236 -1.56 -3.20 -21.26
CA ARG A 236 -0.15 -3.05 -21.60
C ARG A 236 0.65 -4.14 -20.91
N HIS A 237 1.71 -4.58 -21.59
CA HIS A 237 2.65 -5.58 -21.09
C HIS A 237 4.06 -5.02 -21.24
N LEU A 238 4.85 -5.10 -20.18
CA LEU A 238 6.25 -4.72 -20.13
C LEU A 238 7.04 -5.91 -19.59
N GLU A 239 8.17 -6.19 -20.21
CA GLU A 239 9.09 -7.24 -19.76
C GLU A 239 10.48 -6.67 -19.59
N ASN A 240 11.14 -7.04 -18.50
CA ASN A 240 12.55 -6.74 -18.26
C ASN A 240 13.28 -8.01 -17.78
N CYS A 241 14.53 -8.16 -18.18
CA CYS A 241 15.38 -9.27 -17.78
C CYS A 241 16.60 -8.74 -17.04
N ILE A 242 16.91 -9.30 -15.87
CA ILE A 242 18.12 -8.97 -15.12
C ILE A 242 19.11 -10.10 -15.35
N TYR A 243 20.31 -9.74 -15.81
CA TYR A 243 21.40 -10.66 -16.04
C TYR A 243 22.46 -10.57 -14.93
N GLN A 244 23.29 -11.59 -14.83
CA GLN A 244 24.37 -11.64 -13.84
C GLN A 244 25.34 -10.44 -13.92
N LEU A 245 25.61 -9.95 -15.14
CA LEU A 245 26.45 -8.76 -15.35
C LEU A 245 25.82 -7.49 -14.79
N ASP A 246 24.49 -7.36 -14.85
CA ASP A 246 23.78 -6.19 -14.32
C ASP A 246 23.93 -6.09 -12.80
N ILE A 247 24.01 -7.23 -12.11
CA ILE A 247 24.26 -7.30 -10.66
C ILE A 247 25.66 -6.79 -10.34
N LYS A 248 26.67 -7.24 -11.10
CA LYS A 248 28.07 -6.85 -10.91
C LYS A 248 28.33 -5.36 -11.20
N ASN A 249 27.57 -4.78 -12.13
CA ASN A 249 27.73 -3.40 -12.56
C ASN A 249 26.73 -2.44 -11.88
N SER A 250 25.96 -2.90 -10.90
CA SER A 250 24.94 -2.07 -10.26
C SER A 250 25.55 -0.89 -9.50
N ASN A 251 24.86 0.27 -9.52
CA ASN A 251 25.26 1.41 -8.70
C ASN A 251 25.03 1.07 -7.23
N GLU A 252 26.12 0.78 -6.53
CA GLU A 252 26.12 0.30 -5.15
C GLU A 252 25.33 1.21 -4.20
N GLN A 253 25.40 2.53 -4.36
CA GLN A 253 24.71 3.46 -3.44
C GLN A 253 23.18 3.47 -3.61
N ALA A 254 22.69 3.53 -4.86
CA ALA A 254 21.26 3.52 -5.13
C ALA A 254 20.62 2.16 -4.79
N ALA A 255 21.33 1.07 -5.11
CA ALA A 255 20.93 -0.29 -4.74
C ALA A 255 20.90 -0.47 -3.20
N LEU A 256 21.90 0.06 -2.49
CA LEU A 256 21.94 0.03 -1.04
C LEU A 256 20.74 0.75 -0.43
N GLY A 257 20.42 1.96 -0.89
CA GLY A 257 19.28 2.74 -0.40
C GLY A 257 17.95 2.01 -0.55
N ALA A 258 17.73 1.33 -1.68
CA ALA A 258 16.54 0.52 -1.91
C ALA A 258 16.51 -0.72 -0.98
N ALA A 259 17.64 -1.40 -0.80
CA ALA A 259 17.74 -2.55 0.10
C ALA A 259 17.42 -2.19 1.55
N VAL A 260 17.98 -1.08 2.05
CA VAL A 260 17.68 -0.58 3.42
C VAL A 260 16.20 -0.29 3.58
N LYS A 261 15.58 0.40 2.61
CA LYS A 261 14.16 0.77 2.68
C LYS A 261 13.29 -0.48 2.82
N HIS A 262 13.58 -1.50 2.02
CA HIS A 262 12.88 -2.77 2.06
C HIS A 262 13.05 -3.49 3.39
N GLU A 263 14.27 -3.54 3.93
CA GLU A 263 14.52 -4.17 5.24
C GLU A 263 13.81 -3.44 6.37
N VAL A 264 13.83 -2.10 6.37
CA VAL A 264 13.07 -1.27 7.32
C VAL A 264 11.57 -1.54 7.19
N GLN A 265 11.02 -1.65 5.99
CA GLN A 265 9.61 -1.97 5.74
C GLN A 265 9.24 -3.35 6.31
N LEU A 266 10.05 -4.38 6.04
CA LEU A 266 9.83 -5.74 6.54
C LEU A 266 9.89 -5.81 8.07
N ALA A 267 10.95 -5.24 8.66
CA ALA A 267 11.12 -5.20 10.11
C ALA A 267 9.94 -4.47 10.77
N THR A 268 9.60 -3.28 10.26
CA THR A 268 8.49 -2.46 10.79
C THR A 268 7.15 -3.17 10.69
N SER A 269 6.87 -3.83 9.56
CA SER A 269 5.64 -4.61 9.39
C SER A 269 5.51 -5.72 10.44
N ARG A 270 6.60 -6.45 10.71
CA ARG A 270 6.62 -7.50 11.75
C ARG A 270 6.44 -6.92 13.15
N ILE A 271 7.12 -5.81 13.46
CA ILE A 271 7.04 -5.11 14.76
C ILE A 271 5.61 -4.62 15.02
N LEU A 272 5.03 -3.87 14.08
CA LEU A 272 3.69 -3.30 14.22
C LEU A 272 2.60 -4.39 14.24
N LYS A 273 2.79 -5.49 13.49
CA LYS A 273 1.90 -6.65 13.60
C LYS A 273 1.91 -7.21 15.02
N ARG A 274 3.09 -7.51 15.58
CA ARG A 274 3.22 -8.03 16.95
C ARG A 274 2.65 -7.07 17.99
N ALA A 275 2.93 -5.77 17.86
CA ALA A 275 2.38 -4.76 18.78
C ALA A 275 0.85 -4.70 18.71
N ALA A 276 0.27 -4.74 17.51
CA ALA A 276 -1.18 -4.78 17.35
C ALA A 276 -1.79 -6.05 17.95
N ASP A 277 -1.13 -7.20 17.81
CA ASP A 277 -1.59 -8.46 18.39
C ASP A 277 -1.56 -8.39 19.94
N CYS A 278 -0.49 -7.84 20.54
CA CYS A 278 -0.46 -7.54 21.99
C CYS A 278 -1.62 -6.64 22.43
N VAL A 279 -1.87 -5.53 21.72
CA VAL A 279 -3.01 -4.65 22.04
C VAL A 279 -4.32 -5.41 21.93
N LYS A 280 -4.52 -6.19 20.86
CA LYS A 280 -5.71 -7.02 20.63
C LYS A 280 -5.95 -8.06 21.73
N ASP A 281 -4.88 -8.59 22.32
CA ASP A 281 -4.98 -9.57 23.40
C ASP A 281 -5.06 -8.91 24.78
N GLY A 282 -4.81 -7.59 24.87
CA GLY A 282 -4.75 -6.85 26.13
C GLY A 282 -3.43 -7.03 26.88
N ASP A 283 -2.38 -7.46 26.17
CA ASP A 283 -1.02 -7.58 26.70
C ASP A 283 -0.35 -6.19 26.77
N GLN A 284 0.16 -5.84 27.96
CA GLN A 284 0.86 -4.59 28.23
C GLN A 284 2.24 -4.50 27.55
N LYS A 285 2.70 -5.59 26.92
CA LYS A 285 3.98 -5.60 26.19
C LYS A 285 3.99 -4.80 24.89
N ALA A 286 2.86 -4.31 24.39
CA ALA A 286 2.80 -3.60 23.12
C ALA A 286 3.82 -2.44 23.03
N SER A 287 3.92 -1.59 24.05
CA SER A 287 4.90 -0.50 24.10
C SER A 287 6.34 -1.02 24.10
N SER A 288 6.61 -2.11 24.84
CA SER A 288 7.94 -2.73 24.86
C SER A 288 8.33 -3.29 23.49
N VAL A 289 7.38 -3.88 22.75
CA VAL A 289 7.62 -4.38 21.39
C VAL A 289 8.00 -3.24 20.45
N LEU A 290 7.30 -2.10 20.54
CA LEU A 290 7.63 -0.92 19.74
C LEU A 290 8.98 -0.30 20.12
N LEU A 291 9.31 -0.27 21.41
CA LEU A 291 10.60 0.25 21.89
C LEU A 291 11.79 -0.58 21.36
N HIS A 292 11.72 -1.91 21.48
CA HIS A 292 12.74 -2.79 20.90
C HIS A 292 12.78 -2.66 19.37
N GLY A 293 11.61 -2.59 18.73
CA GLY A 293 11.51 -2.43 17.30
C GLY A 293 12.17 -1.14 16.78
N LYS A 294 12.06 -0.03 17.51
CA LYS A 294 12.79 1.21 17.21
C LYS A 294 14.30 0.98 17.20
N THR A 295 14.82 0.27 18.21
CA THR A 295 16.25 -0.07 18.28
C THR A 295 16.66 -0.94 17.08
N ASP A 296 15.83 -1.89 16.67
CA ASP A 296 16.09 -2.71 15.48
C ASP A 296 16.18 -1.87 14.21
N ILE A 297 15.25 -0.92 14.00
CA ILE A 297 15.30 0.00 12.84
C ILE A 297 16.56 0.87 12.87
N GLN A 298 16.94 1.38 14.04
CA GLN A 298 18.18 2.15 14.20
C GLN A 298 19.42 1.31 13.89
N ASN A 299 19.45 0.06 14.35
CA ASN A 299 20.56 -0.87 14.07
C ASN A 299 20.68 -1.19 12.58
N ILE A 300 19.55 -1.38 11.88
CA ILE A 300 19.52 -1.53 10.42
C ILE A 300 20.18 -0.30 9.79
N CYS A 301 19.73 0.91 10.13
CA CYS A 301 20.30 2.15 9.59
C CYS A 301 21.80 2.32 9.90
N ASN A 302 22.23 2.03 11.13
CA ASN A 302 23.64 2.14 11.53
C ASN A 302 24.53 1.19 10.73
N ARG A 303 24.12 -0.08 10.59
CA ARG A 303 24.84 -1.07 9.78
C ARG A 303 25.03 -0.59 8.34
N PHE A 304 24.03 0.11 7.79
CA PHE A 304 24.13 0.67 6.44
C PHE A 304 24.94 1.97 6.38
N GLY A 305 24.95 2.78 7.43
CA GLY A 305 25.83 3.94 7.55
C GLY A 305 27.30 3.58 7.51
N ASP A 306 27.65 2.48 8.18
CA ASP A 306 29.00 1.92 8.17
C ASP A 306 29.40 1.45 6.75
N ILE A 307 28.44 0.92 5.97
CA ILE A 307 28.67 0.46 4.59
C ILE A 307 28.73 1.64 3.59
N ALA A 308 27.99 2.73 3.83
CA ALA A 308 27.82 3.80 2.85
C ALA A 308 29.02 4.77 2.69
N LEU A 309 30.08 4.67 3.52
CA LEU A 309 31.34 5.45 3.47
C LEU A 309 31.19 6.97 3.18
N GLY A 310 30.06 7.58 3.51
CA GLY A 310 29.71 8.96 3.17
C GLY A 310 28.84 9.63 4.24
N ASN A 311 28.47 10.89 4.02
CA ASN A 311 27.74 11.70 5.00
C ASN A 311 26.28 11.18 5.15
N PRO A 312 25.95 10.38 6.18
CA PRO A 312 24.76 9.55 6.22
C PRO A 312 23.47 10.39 6.23
N GLU A 313 23.50 11.54 6.89
CA GLU A 313 22.36 12.44 7.09
C GLU A 313 21.79 13.04 5.80
N LYS A 314 22.56 13.02 4.70
CA LYS A 314 22.10 13.52 3.40
C LYS A 314 21.30 12.49 2.60
N HIS A 315 21.31 11.23 3.01
CA HIS A 315 20.64 10.18 2.23
C HIS A 315 19.15 10.10 2.59
N ALA A 316 18.28 10.15 1.58
CA ALA A 316 16.81 10.15 1.74
C ALA A 316 16.29 8.96 2.57
N ILE A 317 17.07 7.87 2.67
CA ILE A 317 16.76 6.69 3.47
C ILE A 317 16.73 6.95 4.97
N TYR A 318 17.63 7.79 5.49
CA TYR A 318 17.65 8.12 6.93
C TYR A 318 16.44 8.95 7.30
N ARG A 319 15.97 9.81 6.38
CA ARG A 319 14.71 10.54 6.56
C ARG A 319 13.53 9.57 6.64
N TYR A 320 13.46 8.60 5.73
CA TYR A 320 12.42 7.56 5.77
C TYR A 320 12.42 6.77 7.08
N ALA A 321 13.58 6.27 7.50
CA ALA A 321 13.71 5.51 8.74
C ALA A 321 13.42 6.37 9.98
N ALA A 322 13.86 7.63 10.00
CA ALA A 322 13.54 8.57 11.08
C ALA A 322 12.02 8.83 11.17
N SER A 323 11.33 9.00 10.04
CA SER A 323 9.87 9.12 10.01
C SER A 323 9.21 7.85 10.55
N VAL A 324 9.68 6.66 10.19
CA VAL A 324 9.18 5.39 10.74
C VAL A 324 9.36 5.32 12.26
N VAL A 325 10.55 5.64 12.77
CA VAL A 325 10.84 5.67 14.20
C VAL A 325 9.92 6.65 14.92
N LYS A 326 9.71 7.85 14.37
CA LYS A 326 8.85 8.86 15.00
C LYS A 326 7.37 8.47 14.98
N ASN A 327 6.92 7.76 13.95
CA ASN A 327 5.59 7.11 13.94
C ASN A 327 5.48 6.08 15.09
N MET A 328 6.50 5.24 15.31
CA MET A 328 6.51 4.29 16.44
C MET A 328 6.49 5.02 17.80
N GLU A 329 7.22 6.12 17.95
CA GLU A 329 7.18 6.94 19.18
C GLU A 329 5.81 7.56 19.43
N GLY A 330 5.11 8.01 18.37
CA GLY A 330 3.73 8.47 18.46
C GLY A 330 2.80 7.36 18.94
N LEU A 331 2.94 6.14 18.39
CA LEU A 331 2.15 4.98 18.81
C LEU A 331 2.42 4.57 20.26
N ILE A 332 3.67 4.62 20.73
CA ILE A 332 4.01 4.34 22.15
C ILE A 332 3.27 5.30 23.08
N LYS A 333 3.28 6.60 22.79
CA LYS A 333 2.56 7.60 23.60
C LYS A 333 1.05 7.35 23.65
N THR A 334 0.49 6.88 22.54
CA THR A 334 -0.92 6.50 22.46
C THR A 334 -1.21 5.24 23.29
N ILE A 335 -0.35 4.23 23.25
CA ILE A 335 -0.52 3.00 24.05
C ILE A 335 -0.40 3.30 25.56
N ASP A 336 0.56 4.13 25.94
CA ASP A 336 0.83 4.48 27.34
C ASP A 336 -0.12 5.55 27.88
N GLY A 337 -1.02 6.09 27.05
CA GLY A 337 -1.97 7.13 27.42
C GLY A 337 -3.24 6.56 28.05
N ASP A 338 -3.69 7.14 29.17
CA ASP A 338 -4.85 6.68 29.95
C ASP A 338 -6.22 6.89 29.26
N LEU A 339 -6.28 7.66 28.18
CA LEU A 339 -7.54 8.12 27.56
C LEU A 339 -7.96 7.33 26.31
N GLU A 340 -7.11 6.43 25.80
CA GLU A 340 -7.43 5.69 24.58
C GLU A 340 -7.99 4.29 24.83
N THR A 341 -9.03 3.96 24.07
CA THR A 341 -9.57 2.59 24.07
C THR A 341 -8.65 1.64 23.30
N LYS A 342 -8.59 0.38 23.73
CA LYS A 342 -7.86 -0.70 23.07
C LYS A 342 -8.10 -0.77 21.55
N GLY A 343 -9.34 -0.60 21.09
CA GLY A 343 -9.64 -0.66 19.66
C GLY A 343 -9.15 0.58 18.89
N SER A 344 -9.18 1.78 19.48
CA SER A 344 -8.57 2.98 18.88
C SER A 344 -7.08 2.78 18.66
N VAL A 345 -6.37 2.35 19.71
CA VAL A 345 -4.93 2.06 19.66
C VAL A 345 -4.62 1.02 18.58
N TRP A 346 -5.39 -0.07 18.54
CA TRP A 346 -5.23 -1.13 17.54
C TRP A 346 -5.42 -0.59 16.10
N ASN A 347 -6.48 0.18 15.86
CA ASN A 347 -6.78 0.75 14.55
C ASN A 347 -5.68 1.71 14.08
N ARG A 348 -5.12 2.53 14.99
CA ARG A 348 -3.97 3.39 14.69
C ARG A 348 -2.74 2.59 14.28
N ILE A 349 -2.39 1.54 15.05
CA ILE A 349 -1.23 0.69 14.72
C ILE A 349 -1.41 0.05 13.34
N LYS A 350 -2.59 -0.49 13.03
CA LYS A 350 -2.87 -1.10 11.72
C LYS A 350 -2.90 -0.07 10.58
N SER A 351 -3.40 1.13 10.83
CA SER A 351 -3.38 2.25 9.87
C SER A 351 -1.95 2.62 9.49
N VAL A 352 -1.09 2.89 10.49
CA VAL A 352 0.34 3.18 10.28
C VAL A 352 1.04 2.00 9.58
N SER A 353 0.84 0.77 10.07
CA SER A 353 1.44 -0.43 9.48
C SER A 353 1.08 -0.57 8.00
N SER A 354 -0.19 -0.45 7.65
CA SER A 354 -0.65 -0.53 6.27
C SER A 354 -0.11 0.59 5.40
N ALA A 355 0.09 1.79 5.95
CA ALA A 355 0.62 2.91 5.17
C ALA A 355 2.12 2.74 4.85
N ILE A 356 2.90 2.23 5.80
CA ILE A 356 4.34 1.94 5.63
C ILE A 356 4.54 0.91 4.52
N THR A 357 3.83 -0.22 4.60
CA THR A 357 4.04 -1.33 3.66
C THR A 357 3.46 -1.06 2.28
N ARG A 358 2.46 -0.19 2.17
CA ARG A 358 1.81 0.17 0.90
C ARG A 358 2.35 1.45 0.28
N GLU A 359 3.32 2.08 0.93
CA GLU A 359 3.87 3.37 0.56
C GLU A 359 2.76 4.41 0.31
N ALA A 360 1.85 4.51 1.28
CA ALA A 360 0.68 5.35 1.19
C ALA A 360 0.77 6.51 2.20
N PRO A 361 0.28 7.70 1.83
CA PRO A 361 0.20 8.82 2.77
C PRO A 361 -0.73 8.46 3.95
N THR A 362 -0.23 8.64 5.18
CA THR A 362 -1.05 8.62 6.40
C THR A 362 -1.74 9.96 6.61
N VAL A 363 -2.77 9.96 7.46
CA VAL A 363 -3.57 11.15 7.81
C VAL A 363 -3.71 11.39 9.32
N SER A 364 -3.38 10.40 10.16
CA SER A 364 -3.64 10.47 11.60
C SER A 364 -2.80 11.54 12.32
N GLU A 365 -3.46 12.30 13.21
CA GLU A 365 -2.89 13.37 14.05
C GLU A 365 -1.68 12.96 14.91
N THR A 366 -1.46 11.66 15.16
CA THR A 366 -0.26 11.15 15.86
C THR A 366 1.03 11.33 15.06
N VAL A 367 0.92 11.62 13.76
CA VAL A 367 2.03 11.81 12.83
C VAL A 367 2.23 13.32 12.62
N LYS A 368 3.19 13.94 13.33
CA LYS A 368 3.55 15.34 13.04
C LYS A 368 4.07 15.41 11.59
N HIS A 369 3.82 16.49 10.86
CA HIS A 369 4.03 16.52 9.39
C HIS A 369 5.47 16.23 8.90
N SER A 370 6.50 16.34 9.74
CA SER A 370 7.85 15.84 9.45
C SER A 370 7.99 14.29 9.42
N ASP A 371 6.89 13.58 9.65
CA ASP A 371 6.80 12.11 9.78
C ASP A 371 5.94 11.46 8.68
N ILE A 372 5.64 12.20 7.62
CA ILE A 372 4.90 11.69 6.46
C ILE A 372 5.76 10.62 5.78
N LEU A 373 5.32 9.36 5.92
CA LEU A 373 6.02 8.19 5.40
C LEU A 373 6.14 8.19 3.87
N CYS A 374 5.16 8.77 3.17
CA CYS A 374 5.12 8.84 1.71
C CYS A 374 4.47 10.14 1.21
N PRO A 375 5.03 10.76 0.15
CA PRO A 375 4.50 12.00 -0.42
C PRO A 375 3.09 11.82 -1.00
N LEU A 376 2.33 12.93 -1.07
CA LEU A 376 1.06 12.95 -1.80
C LEU A 376 1.30 12.78 -3.31
N PRO A 377 0.38 12.14 -4.04
CA PRO A 377 0.48 11.99 -5.50
C PRO A 377 0.58 13.35 -6.21
N VAL A 378 1.34 13.38 -7.30
CA VAL A 378 1.40 14.55 -8.20
C VAL A 378 0.12 14.59 -9.03
N ILE A 379 -0.59 15.71 -8.95
CA ILE A 379 -1.87 15.90 -9.64
C ILE A 379 -1.58 16.58 -10.97
N SER A 380 -2.18 16.05 -12.03
CA SER A 380 -2.17 16.71 -13.33
C SER A 380 -3.03 17.97 -13.28
N GLU A 381 -2.50 19.08 -13.81
CA GLU A 381 -3.21 20.37 -13.90
C GLU A 381 -4.48 20.31 -14.75
N THR A 382 -4.68 19.23 -15.52
CA THR A 382 -5.88 19.00 -16.34
C THR A 382 -7.05 18.38 -15.57
N ALA A 383 -6.93 18.16 -14.26
CA ALA A 383 -8.03 17.65 -13.44
C ALA A 383 -9.13 18.72 -13.23
N SER A 384 -10.37 18.31 -12.96
CA SER A 384 -11.49 19.25 -12.77
C SER A 384 -11.26 20.17 -11.57
N ALA A 385 -11.68 21.45 -11.67
CA ALA A 385 -11.52 22.45 -10.60
C ALA A 385 -12.06 21.99 -9.23
N GLY A 386 -13.21 21.30 -9.20
CA GLY A 386 -13.78 20.74 -7.97
C GLY A 386 -12.95 19.63 -7.29
N PHE A 387 -11.93 19.10 -7.98
CA PHE A 387 -10.96 18.14 -7.45
C PHE A 387 -9.62 18.82 -7.12
N LEU A 388 -9.21 19.81 -7.92
CA LEU A 388 -7.96 20.55 -7.73
C LEU A 388 -7.98 21.40 -6.45
N ASP A 389 -9.10 22.03 -6.12
CA ASP A 389 -9.16 22.94 -4.96
C ASP A 389 -9.04 22.22 -3.60
N PRO A 390 -9.78 21.12 -3.32
CA PRO A 390 -9.55 20.33 -2.11
C PRO A 390 -8.13 19.78 -2.03
N MET A 391 -7.55 19.40 -3.16
CA MET A 391 -6.18 18.90 -3.20
C MET A 391 -5.11 19.97 -2.98
N ARG A 392 -5.31 21.15 -3.56
CA ARG A 392 -4.43 22.29 -3.33
C ARG A 392 -4.51 22.69 -1.86
N LYS A 393 -5.71 22.72 -1.27
CA LYS A 393 -5.92 22.95 0.17
C LYS A 393 -5.26 21.88 1.03
N LEU A 394 -5.37 20.60 0.69
CA LEU A 394 -4.69 19.51 1.41
C LEU A 394 -3.17 19.66 1.33
N LYS A 395 -2.64 19.99 0.15
CA LYS A 395 -1.20 20.22 -0.07
C LYS A 395 -0.72 21.49 0.65
N GLU A 396 -1.47 22.58 0.59
CA GLU A 396 -1.17 23.86 1.25
C GLU A 396 -1.30 23.77 2.77
N LYS A 397 -2.31 23.06 3.31
CA LYS A 397 -2.42 22.75 4.75
C LYS A 397 -1.20 21.96 5.21
N ARG A 398 -0.75 20.97 4.42
CA ARG A 398 0.48 20.22 4.71
C ARG A 398 1.76 21.07 4.61
N LEU A 399 1.85 21.97 3.64
CA LEU A 399 3.02 22.85 3.42
C LEU A 399 3.08 24.06 4.36
N SER A 400 1.94 24.62 4.76
CA SER A 400 1.86 25.82 5.61
C SER A 400 2.18 25.55 7.08
N LEU A 401 2.04 24.29 7.50
CA LEU A 401 2.44 23.81 8.83
C LEU A 401 3.94 23.48 8.92
N ASP A 402 4.69 23.63 7.82
CA ASP A 402 6.10 23.25 7.71
C ASP A 402 6.94 24.39 7.13
N LYS A 403 7.32 25.34 7.99
CA LYS A 403 8.19 26.46 7.59
C LYS A 403 9.65 26.04 7.34
N GLU A 404 10.05 24.85 7.81
CA GLU A 404 11.43 24.35 7.66
C GLU A 404 11.60 23.42 6.45
N SER A 405 10.64 22.53 6.12
CA SER A 405 10.80 21.59 4.99
C SER A 405 10.48 22.18 3.60
N LYS A 406 10.03 23.44 3.52
CA LYS A 406 9.75 24.11 2.24
C LYS A 406 11.02 24.25 1.38
N ALA A 407 12.17 24.52 2.02
CA ALA A 407 13.45 24.61 1.34
C ALA A 407 13.91 23.25 0.77
N ASP A 408 13.68 22.16 1.51
CA ASP A 408 14.07 20.82 1.08
C ASP A 408 13.18 20.26 -0.03
N LEU A 409 11.89 20.59 -0.03
CA LEU A 409 10.96 20.23 -1.10
C LEU A 409 11.26 20.97 -2.40
N GLU A 410 11.73 22.21 -2.33
CA GLU A 410 12.20 22.98 -3.50
C GLU A 410 13.49 22.39 -4.08
N VAL A 411 14.41 21.89 -3.25
CA VAL A 411 15.62 21.17 -3.70
C VAL A 411 15.25 19.85 -4.39
N LEU A 412 14.33 19.07 -3.80
CA LEU A 412 13.92 17.77 -4.34
C LEU A 412 13.12 17.93 -5.64
N LEU A 413 12.33 19.00 -5.77
CA LEU A 413 11.64 19.34 -7.02
C LEU A 413 12.63 19.71 -8.14
N GLU A 414 13.73 20.40 -7.81
CA GLU A 414 14.76 20.74 -8.81
C GLU A 414 15.65 19.56 -9.20
N GLU A 415 15.93 18.63 -8.30
CA GLU A 415 16.57 17.36 -8.66
C GLU A 415 15.67 16.51 -9.57
N MET A 416 14.37 16.45 -9.31
CA MET A 416 13.41 15.75 -10.17
C MET A 416 13.32 16.39 -11.56
N LYS A 417 13.34 17.72 -11.66
CA LYS A 417 13.38 18.43 -12.96
C LYS A 417 14.67 18.15 -13.73
N ARG A 418 15.82 18.07 -13.04
CA ARG A 418 17.11 17.71 -13.67
C ARG A 418 17.19 16.27 -14.14
N THR A 419 16.43 15.36 -13.55
CA THR A 419 16.42 13.93 -13.91
C THR A 419 15.43 13.62 -15.05
N LEU A 420 14.55 14.57 -15.37
CA LEU A 420 13.53 14.47 -16.42
C LEU A 420 13.86 15.25 -17.71
N LEU A 421 15.05 15.85 -17.77
CA LEU A 421 15.69 16.41 -18.96
C LEU A 421 16.95 15.60 -19.27
#